data_AF-A0A238Z6S1-F1
#
_entry.id   AF-A0A238Z6S1-F1
#
_cell.length_a   1.000
_cell.length_b   1.000
_cell.length_c   1.000
_cell.angle_alpha   90.00
_cell.angle_beta   90.00
_cell.angle_gamma   90.00
#
_symmetry.space_group_name_H-M   'P 1'
#
loop_
_entity.id
_entity.type
_entity.pdbx_description
1 polymer ?
#
loop_
_entity_poly.entity_id
_entity_poly.type
_entity_poly.pdbx_seq_one_letter_code
_entity_poly.pdbx_strand_id
1 'polypeptide(L)'
;MDQFVNRIEELDRLQTLYESDAAELAIVYGRRQIGKSELVRRSIADRDDAVYYQAVQGTATTQLRRFVEAAATTYPDITAVKEEWEPLLRYLTDRDAIVVIDEFPYLIESNEGLPSIIQHLWDTAVDESQATLVLTGSAIGMIHTHVLDGGAPLYGRVSQTPNGRLELTQLPFRSIHEFVPTYTPEERVFVYGVFGGTPRYLSPLAPSQSLGENITRLLCDPDGPLHDEPETVLQMELTEVNTYFSILESMASGNRSRNEIAQGAGIESTNTSYYAPLNADAVCGSYR
;
A
#
# COMPACT_ATOMS: atom_id res chain seq x y z
N MET A 1 20.09 -10.32 3.14
CA MET A 1 19.18 -10.71 2.04
C MET A 1 17.82 -10.19 2.43
N ASP A 2 17.22 -9.31 1.62
CA ASP A 2 15.83 -8.92 1.83
C ASP A 2 14.94 -10.13 1.57
N GLN A 3 14.46 -10.73 2.65
CA GLN A 3 13.55 -11.87 2.61
C GLN A 3 12.15 -11.34 2.27
N PHE A 4 11.59 -11.81 1.16
CA PHE A 4 10.17 -11.61 0.88
C PHE A 4 9.37 -12.63 1.70
N VAL A 5 8.57 -12.14 2.64
CA VAL A 5 7.86 -12.97 3.62
C VAL A 5 6.37 -12.99 3.30
N ASN A 6 5.78 -14.18 3.29
CA ASN A 6 4.35 -14.42 3.02
C ASN A 6 3.91 -13.88 1.63
N ARG A 7 2.67 -13.39 1.50
CA ARG A 7 2.06 -12.85 0.28
C ARG A 7 1.92 -13.81 -0.89
N ILE A 8 1.92 -15.12 -0.60
CA ILE A 8 1.87 -16.17 -1.61
C ILE A 8 0.55 -16.11 -2.38
N GLU A 9 -0.57 -15.92 -1.68
CA GLU A 9 -1.91 -15.82 -2.30
C GLU A 9 -2.04 -14.57 -3.18
N GLU A 10 -1.50 -13.43 -2.74
CA GLU A 10 -1.51 -12.20 -3.53
C GLU A 10 -0.60 -12.29 -4.78
N LEU A 11 0.57 -12.92 -4.67
CA LEU A 11 1.45 -13.19 -5.81
C LEU A 11 0.80 -14.12 -6.83
N ASP A 12 0.25 -15.25 -6.36
CA ASP A 12 -0.41 -16.24 -7.21
C ASP A 12 -1.59 -15.65 -7.97
N ARG A 13 -2.37 -14.76 -7.32
CA ARG A 13 -3.44 -14.01 -7.99
C ARG A 13 -2.93 -13.08 -9.08
N LEU A 14 -1.85 -12.34 -8.85
CA LEU A 14 -1.24 -11.50 -9.88
C LEU A 14 -0.71 -12.34 -11.05
N GLN A 15 -0.02 -13.43 -10.75
CA GLN A 15 0.49 -14.35 -11.77
C GLN A 15 -0.64 -14.95 -12.62
N THR A 16 -1.73 -15.37 -11.99
CA THR A 16 -2.91 -15.89 -12.70
C THR A 16 -3.53 -14.83 -13.62
N LEU A 17 -3.56 -13.55 -13.21
CA LEU A 17 -4.04 -12.47 -14.08
C LEU A 17 -3.12 -12.28 -15.30
N TYR A 18 -1.79 -12.36 -15.09
CA TYR A 18 -0.81 -12.26 -16.17
C TYR A 18 -0.86 -13.41 -17.19
N GLU A 19 -1.46 -14.53 -16.81
CA GLU A 19 -1.61 -15.73 -17.65
C GLU A 19 -3.03 -15.83 -18.25
N SER A 20 -3.88 -14.82 -18.05
CA SER A 20 -5.24 -14.80 -18.59
C SER A 20 -5.25 -14.68 -20.11
N ASP A 21 -6.22 -15.35 -20.75
CA ASP A 21 -6.45 -15.23 -22.19
C ASP A 21 -7.20 -13.94 -22.59
N ALA A 22 -7.49 -13.07 -21.61
CA ALA A 22 -8.17 -11.79 -21.80
C ALA A 22 -7.43 -10.68 -21.05
N ALA A 23 -7.71 -9.44 -21.41
CA ALA A 23 -7.09 -8.30 -20.74
C ALA A 23 -7.60 -8.15 -19.30
N GLU A 24 -6.67 -7.96 -18.37
CA GLU A 24 -6.96 -7.94 -16.93
C GLU A 24 -6.58 -6.60 -16.29
N LEU A 25 -7.42 -6.12 -15.37
CA LEU A 25 -7.16 -4.93 -14.56
C LEU A 25 -7.11 -5.31 -13.08
N ALA A 26 -5.93 -5.17 -12.49
CA ALA A 26 -5.67 -5.43 -11.08
C ALA A 26 -5.42 -4.13 -10.31
N ILE A 27 -6.02 -4.00 -9.13
CA ILE A 27 -5.81 -2.89 -8.22
C ILE A 27 -5.21 -3.41 -6.91
N VAL A 28 -3.97 -3.02 -6.63
CA VAL A 28 -3.21 -3.40 -5.44
C VAL A 28 -3.14 -2.22 -4.48
N TYR A 29 -3.95 -2.23 -3.43
CA TYR A 29 -4.08 -1.07 -2.54
C TYR A 29 -3.94 -1.47 -1.08
N GLY A 30 -3.69 -0.48 -0.24
CA GLY A 30 -3.44 -0.70 1.19
C GLY A 30 -2.53 0.36 1.76
N ARG A 31 -2.40 0.40 3.09
CA ARG A 31 -1.68 1.47 3.77
C ARG A 31 -0.22 1.55 3.32
N ARG A 32 0.42 2.70 3.55
CA ARG A 32 1.85 2.87 3.32
C ARG A 32 2.65 1.78 4.05
N GLN A 33 3.81 1.42 3.49
CA GLN A 33 4.76 0.48 4.10
C GLN A 33 4.29 -0.98 4.27
N ILE A 34 3.12 -1.35 3.70
CA ILE A 34 2.58 -2.71 3.79
C ILE A 34 3.20 -3.72 2.80
N GLY A 35 4.14 -3.25 1.95
CA GLY A 35 4.86 -4.09 0.99
C GLY A 35 4.28 -4.13 -0.43
N LYS A 36 3.40 -3.19 -0.82
CA LYS A 36 2.78 -3.16 -2.17
C LYS A 36 3.80 -3.13 -3.31
N SER A 37 4.72 -2.17 -3.28
CA SER A 37 5.73 -2.01 -4.33
C SER A 37 6.63 -3.24 -4.43
N GLU A 38 6.97 -3.87 -3.31
CA GLU A 38 7.75 -5.12 -3.31
C GLU A 38 6.94 -6.27 -3.91
N LEU A 39 5.65 -6.41 -3.55
CA LEU A 39 4.76 -7.43 -4.11
C LEU A 39 4.73 -7.34 -5.64
N VAL A 40 4.45 -6.15 -6.20
CA VAL A 40 4.31 -5.99 -7.65
C VAL A 40 5.64 -6.07 -8.39
N ARG A 41 6.76 -5.71 -7.76
CA ARG A 41 8.10 -5.94 -8.36
C ARG A 41 8.44 -7.42 -8.39
N ARG A 42 8.11 -8.16 -7.33
CA ARG A 42 8.32 -9.61 -7.26
C ARG A 42 7.45 -10.35 -8.26
N SER A 43 6.20 -9.92 -8.47
CA SER A 43 5.28 -10.59 -9.40
C SER A 43 5.74 -10.51 -10.85
N ILE A 44 6.60 -9.55 -11.20
CA ILE A 44 7.14 -9.34 -12.56
C ILE A 44 8.66 -9.58 -12.68
N ALA A 45 9.33 -10.05 -11.61
CA ALA A 45 10.80 -10.06 -11.56
C ALA A 45 11.47 -10.92 -12.65
N ASP A 46 10.80 -11.99 -13.07
CA ASP A 46 11.29 -12.93 -14.08
C ASP A 46 10.59 -12.73 -15.45
N ARG A 47 10.08 -11.53 -15.71
CA ARG A 47 9.29 -11.20 -16.90
C ARG A 47 9.95 -10.12 -17.75
N ASP A 48 10.14 -10.43 -19.03
CA ASP A 48 10.72 -9.53 -20.03
C ASP A 48 9.64 -8.75 -20.82
N ASP A 49 8.36 -9.02 -20.57
CA ASP A 49 7.18 -8.38 -21.16
C ASP A 49 6.50 -7.37 -20.21
N ALA A 50 7.14 -7.08 -19.07
CA ALA A 50 6.61 -6.21 -18.05
C ALA A 50 7.23 -4.80 -18.08
N VAL A 51 6.37 -3.78 -17.98
CA VAL A 51 6.73 -2.39 -17.74
C VAL A 51 6.40 -2.05 -16.30
N TYR A 52 7.40 -1.60 -15.54
CA TYR A 52 7.21 -1.07 -14.19
C TYR A 52 7.48 0.44 -14.16
N TYR A 53 6.47 1.20 -13.77
CA TYR A 53 6.57 2.62 -13.58
C TYR A 53 6.08 3.01 -12.18
N GLN A 54 6.96 3.62 -11.38
CA GLN A 54 6.60 4.20 -10.09
C GLN A 54 6.30 5.69 -10.25
N ALA A 55 5.04 6.06 -10.13
CA ALA A 55 4.61 7.44 -10.11
C ALA A 55 5.10 8.13 -8.83
N VAL A 56 5.50 9.39 -8.96
CA VAL A 56 5.90 10.23 -7.82
C VAL A 56 5.25 11.60 -7.92
N GLN A 57 5.33 12.44 -6.90
CA GLN A 57 4.81 13.79 -7.02
C GLN A 57 5.50 14.57 -8.16
N GLY A 58 4.70 15.17 -9.05
CA GLY A 58 5.22 15.87 -10.22
C GLY A 58 4.12 16.39 -11.16
N THR A 59 4.52 17.12 -12.19
CA THR A 59 3.58 17.61 -13.22
C THR A 59 3.19 16.49 -14.17
N ALA A 60 1.99 16.58 -14.78
CA ALA A 60 1.51 15.60 -15.75
C ALA A 60 2.52 15.33 -16.89
N THR A 61 3.14 16.38 -17.44
CA THR A 61 4.16 16.25 -18.49
C THR A 61 5.40 15.48 -18.02
N THR A 62 5.88 15.76 -16.79
CA THR A 62 7.06 15.07 -16.25
C THR A 62 6.78 13.59 -16.01
N GLN A 63 5.61 13.29 -15.46
CA GLN A 63 5.17 11.92 -15.18
C GLN A 63 5.02 11.11 -16.48
N LEU A 64 4.44 11.72 -17.52
CA LEU A 64 4.29 11.09 -18.82
C LEU A 64 5.64 10.77 -19.46
N ARG A 65 6.59 11.72 -19.42
CA ARG A 65 7.95 11.48 -19.94
C ARG A 65 8.66 10.34 -19.20
N ARG A 66 8.55 10.31 -17.87
CA ARG A 66 9.14 9.25 -17.05
C ARG A 66 8.49 7.89 -17.29
N PHE A 67 7.18 7.85 -17.56
CA PHE A 67 6.50 6.64 -17.99
C PHE A 67 7.07 6.12 -19.31
N VAL A 68 7.25 6.99 -20.31
CA VAL A 68 7.88 6.62 -21.59
C VAL A 68 9.31 6.11 -21.38
N GLU A 69 10.11 6.79 -20.57
CA GLU A 69 11.49 6.36 -20.23
C GLU A 69 11.49 4.96 -19.58
N ALA A 70 10.58 4.70 -18.64
CA ALA A 70 10.45 3.39 -18.00
C ALA A 70 9.99 2.31 -18.99
N ALA A 71 8.96 2.59 -19.78
CA ALA A 71 8.42 1.66 -20.77
C ALA A 71 9.42 1.34 -21.89
N ALA A 72 10.27 2.30 -22.26
CA ALA A 72 11.30 2.11 -23.29
C ALA A 72 12.37 1.10 -22.91
N THR A 73 12.51 0.75 -21.62
CA THR A 73 13.42 -0.31 -21.18
C THR A 73 12.98 -1.69 -21.66
N THR A 74 11.67 -1.92 -21.74
CA THR A 74 11.04 -3.17 -22.20
C THR A 74 10.63 -3.08 -23.67
N TYR A 75 10.08 -1.93 -24.08
CA TYR A 75 9.57 -1.67 -25.42
C TYR A 75 10.21 -0.41 -26.04
N PRO A 76 11.44 -0.50 -26.59
CA PRO A 76 12.18 0.69 -27.06
C PRO A 76 11.44 1.56 -28.09
N ASP A 77 10.63 0.95 -28.95
CA ASP A 77 9.88 1.65 -30.01
C ASP A 77 8.75 2.54 -29.45
N ILE A 78 8.41 2.43 -28.16
CA ILE A 78 7.42 3.32 -27.53
C ILE A 78 7.84 4.79 -27.59
N THR A 79 9.15 5.07 -27.71
CA THR A 79 9.70 6.42 -27.87
C THR A 79 9.27 7.11 -29.17
N ALA A 80 8.79 6.35 -30.17
CA ALA A 80 8.23 6.90 -31.41
C ALA A 80 6.71 7.16 -31.33
N VAL A 81 6.04 6.71 -30.26
CA VAL A 81 4.62 6.92 -30.03
C VAL A 81 4.39 8.34 -29.53
N LYS A 82 3.25 8.93 -29.89
CA LYS A 82 2.84 10.25 -29.38
C LYS A 82 2.83 10.23 -27.86
N GLU A 83 3.52 11.18 -27.22
CA GLU A 83 3.57 11.34 -25.76
C GLU A 83 2.21 11.82 -25.21
N GLU A 84 1.24 10.92 -25.19
CA GLU A 84 -0.09 11.06 -24.60
C GLU A 84 -0.47 9.71 -23.98
N TRP A 85 -1.20 9.71 -22.86
CA TRP A 85 -1.52 8.48 -22.13
C TRP A 85 -2.25 7.45 -22.98
N GLU A 86 -3.26 7.84 -23.74
CA GLU A 86 -4.05 6.89 -24.53
C GLU A 86 -3.24 6.20 -25.65
N PRO A 87 -2.51 6.91 -26.53
CA PRO A 87 -1.64 6.25 -27.51
C PRO A 87 -0.59 5.33 -26.89
N LEU A 88 0.03 5.73 -25.78
CA LEU A 88 1.07 4.95 -25.12
C LEU A 88 0.52 3.67 -24.49
N LEU A 89 -0.61 3.79 -23.79
CA LEU A 89 -1.25 2.62 -23.19
C LEU A 89 -1.80 1.69 -24.27
N ARG A 90 -2.41 2.22 -25.34
CA ARG A 90 -2.83 1.40 -26.49
C ARG A 90 -1.66 0.65 -27.13
N TYR A 91 -0.52 1.32 -27.32
CA TYR A 91 0.69 0.68 -27.85
C TYR A 91 1.15 -0.54 -27.01
N LEU A 92 1.03 -0.44 -25.68
CA LEU A 92 1.38 -1.51 -24.75
C LEU A 92 0.31 -2.61 -24.73
N THR A 93 -0.97 -2.24 -24.76
CA THR A 93 -2.10 -3.17 -24.87
C THR A 93 -2.01 -4.01 -26.14
N ASP A 94 -1.74 -3.41 -27.29
CA ASP A 94 -1.60 -4.12 -28.59
C ASP A 94 -0.42 -5.13 -28.61
N ARG A 95 0.43 -5.14 -27.57
CA ARG A 95 1.57 -6.04 -27.40
C ARG A 95 1.39 -7.00 -26.22
N ASP A 96 0.19 -7.03 -25.65
CA ASP A 96 -0.16 -7.85 -24.50
C ASP A 96 0.78 -7.63 -23.30
N ALA A 97 1.27 -6.40 -23.16
CA ALA A 97 2.22 -6.04 -22.12
C ALA A 97 1.59 -6.12 -20.72
N ILE A 98 2.42 -6.45 -19.73
CA ILE A 98 2.06 -6.26 -18.32
C ILE A 98 2.52 -4.86 -17.91
N VAL A 99 1.60 -3.98 -17.57
CA VAL A 99 1.88 -2.59 -17.20
C VAL A 99 1.59 -2.40 -15.73
N VAL A 100 2.63 -2.16 -14.94
CA VAL A 100 2.51 -1.85 -13.51
C VAL A 100 2.72 -0.35 -13.31
N ILE A 101 1.68 0.33 -12.82
CA ILE A 101 1.75 1.73 -12.37
C ILE A 101 1.64 1.76 -10.85
N ASP A 102 2.79 1.94 -10.20
CA ASP A 102 2.92 2.00 -8.75
C ASP A 102 2.66 3.43 -8.24
N GLU A 103 1.88 3.57 -7.17
CA GLU A 103 1.37 4.84 -6.62
C GLU A 103 0.57 5.68 -7.64
N PHE A 104 -0.40 5.03 -8.31
CA PHE A 104 -1.37 5.64 -9.23
C PHE A 104 -2.03 6.93 -8.71
N PRO A 105 -2.31 7.12 -7.39
CA PRO A 105 -2.85 8.38 -6.89
C PRO A 105 -2.02 9.62 -7.28
N TYR A 106 -0.69 9.53 -7.38
CA TYR A 106 0.13 10.67 -7.84
C TYR A 106 -0.14 11.05 -9.30
N LEU A 107 -0.57 10.09 -10.15
CA LEU A 107 -0.98 10.41 -11.51
C LEU A 107 -2.34 11.10 -11.52
N ILE A 108 -3.30 10.63 -10.71
CA ILE A 108 -4.62 11.26 -10.57
C ILE A 108 -4.47 12.71 -10.10
N GLU A 109 -3.66 12.96 -9.06
CA GLU A 109 -3.38 14.32 -8.55
C GLU A 109 -2.84 15.26 -9.65
N SER A 110 -2.02 14.73 -10.56
CA SER A 110 -1.45 15.52 -11.65
C SER A 110 -2.37 15.65 -12.87
N ASN A 111 -3.31 14.72 -13.05
CA ASN A 111 -4.25 14.64 -14.17
C ASN A 111 -5.52 13.88 -13.75
N GLU A 112 -6.53 14.62 -13.29
CA GLU A 112 -7.81 14.05 -12.83
C GLU A 112 -8.58 13.30 -13.93
N GLY A 113 -8.30 13.58 -15.21
CA GLY A 113 -8.94 12.90 -16.34
C GLY A 113 -8.36 11.53 -16.67
N LEU A 114 -7.22 11.15 -16.08
CA LEU A 114 -6.52 9.90 -16.42
C LEU A 114 -7.38 8.63 -16.18
N PRO A 115 -8.13 8.47 -15.08
CA PRO A 115 -9.01 7.31 -14.90
C PRO A 115 -10.03 7.15 -16.04
N SER A 116 -10.58 8.25 -16.56
CA SER A 116 -11.52 8.23 -17.69
C SER A 116 -10.83 7.88 -19.02
N ILE A 117 -9.57 8.29 -19.20
CA ILE A 117 -8.77 7.88 -20.37
C ILE A 117 -8.53 6.36 -20.35
N ILE A 118 -8.14 5.81 -19.18
CA ILE A 118 -7.94 4.36 -19.01
C ILE A 118 -9.26 3.63 -19.24
N GLN A 119 -10.38 4.13 -18.69
CA GLN A 119 -11.70 3.56 -18.94
C GLN A 119 -12.01 3.50 -20.45
N HIS A 120 -11.79 4.60 -21.19
CA HIS A 120 -12.07 4.64 -22.62
C HIS A 120 -11.21 3.62 -23.40
N LEU A 121 -9.93 3.50 -23.05
CA LEU A 121 -9.06 2.48 -23.64
C LEU A 121 -9.58 1.07 -23.33
N TRP A 122 -9.90 0.80 -22.06
CA TRP A 122 -10.40 -0.50 -21.61
C TRP A 122 -11.72 -0.88 -22.28
N ASP A 123 -12.56 0.08 -22.62
CA ASP A 123 -13.85 -0.16 -23.27
C ASP A 123 -13.74 -0.31 -24.81
N THR A 124 -12.58 -0.02 -25.42
CA THR A 124 -12.45 0.08 -26.89
C THR A 124 -11.32 -0.72 -27.51
N ALA A 125 -10.29 -1.10 -26.75
CA ALA A 125 -9.04 -1.63 -27.32
C ALA A 125 -8.61 -2.99 -26.75
N VAL A 126 -9.32 -3.54 -25.77
CA VAL A 126 -8.84 -4.72 -25.03
C VAL A 126 -9.52 -6.04 -25.39
N ASP A 127 -10.56 -6.02 -26.24
CA ASP A 127 -11.37 -7.21 -26.55
C ASP A 127 -10.55 -8.38 -27.14
N GLU A 128 -9.47 -8.09 -27.88
CA GLU A 128 -8.58 -9.09 -28.48
C GLU A 128 -7.19 -9.13 -27.82
N SER A 129 -7.02 -8.45 -26.68
CA SER A 129 -5.73 -8.34 -25.96
C SER A 129 -5.70 -9.24 -24.72
N GLN A 130 -4.50 -9.65 -24.35
CA GLN A 130 -4.14 -10.35 -23.10
C GLN A 130 -3.34 -9.44 -22.15
N ALA A 131 -3.30 -8.13 -22.42
CA ALA A 131 -2.56 -7.18 -21.61
C ALA A 131 -3.09 -7.12 -20.16
N THR A 132 -2.19 -6.98 -19.19
CA THR A 132 -2.57 -6.77 -17.79
C THR A 132 -2.15 -5.38 -17.33
N LEU A 133 -3.09 -4.59 -16.81
CA LEU A 133 -2.81 -3.32 -16.14
C LEU A 133 -2.91 -3.53 -14.62
N VAL A 134 -1.82 -3.25 -13.90
CA VAL A 134 -1.77 -3.28 -12.45
C VAL A 134 -1.60 -1.86 -11.92
N LEU A 135 -2.60 -1.35 -11.22
CA LEU A 135 -2.53 -0.06 -10.54
C LEU A 135 -2.33 -0.28 -9.04
N THR A 136 -1.37 0.42 -8.45
CA THR A 136 -1.21 0.39 -6.98
C THR A 136 -1.55 1.75 -6.36
N GLY A 137 -1.87 1.77 -5.07
CA GLY A 137 -2.00 3.04 -4.35
C GLY A 137 -1.95 2.92 -2.84
N SER A 138 -1.18 3.79 -2.20
CA SER A 138 -1.15 3.93 -0.74
C SER A 138 -2.26 4.82 -0.18
N ALA A 139 -2.73 5.80 -0.96
CA ALA A 139 -3.88 6.62 -0.64
C ALA A 139 -5.18 5.85 -0.90
N ILE A 140 -5.57 5.01 0.07
CA ILE A 140 -6.75 4.14 0.00
C ILE A 140 -8.01 4.94 -0.37
N GLY A 141 -8.22 6.12 0.22
CA GLY A 141 -9.35 6.98 -0.09
C GLY A 141 -9.43 7.37 -1.57
N MET A 142 -8.30 7.76 -2.18
CA MET A 142 -8.24 8.10 -3.60
C MET A 142 -8.49 6.87 -4.49
N ILE A 143 -7.94 5.70 -4.12
CA ILE A 143 -8.22 4.45 -4.84
C ILE A 143 -9.71 4.11 -4.78
N HIS A 144 -10.36 4.26 -3.62
CA HIS A 144 -11.81 4.10 -3.53
C HIS A 144 -12.53 5.07 -4.46
N THR A 145 -12.33 6.38 -4.27
CA THR A 145 -13.06 7.41 -5.00
C THR A 145 -12.88 7.33 -6.52
N HIS A 146 -11.68 7.04 -7.00
CA HIS A 146 -11.37 7.11 -8.43
C HIS A 146 -11.32 5.75 -9.15
N VAL A 147 -11.32 4.64 -8.40
CA VAL A 147 -11.16 3.30 -8.99
C VAL A 147 -12.19 2.28 -8.48
N LEU A 148 -12.46 2.23 -7.16
CA LEU A 148 -13.22 1.12 -6.55
C LEU A 148 -14.65 1.47 -6.11
N ASP A 149 -15.06 2.72 -6.13
CA ASP A 149 -16.44 3.11 -5.78
C ASP A 149 -17.37 2.95 -6.98
N GLY A 150 -18.66 2.70 -6.76
CA GLY A 150 -19.60 2.35 -7.84
C GLY A 150 -19.76 3.39 -8.96
N GLY A 151 -19.39 4.65 -8.71
CA GLY A 151 -19.36 5.72 -9.72
C GLY A 151 -18.00 5.95 -10.37
N ALA A 152 -16.95 5.23 -9.94
CA ALA A 152 -15.60 5.38 -10.44
C ALA A 152 -15.46 4.81 -11.86
N PRO A 153 -14.71 5.48 -12.76
CA PRO A 153 -14.48 5.04 -14.15
C PRO A 153 -14.06 3.57 -14.30
N LEU A 154 -13.24 3.07 -13.37
CA LEU A 154 -12.61 1.75 -13.47
C LEU A 154 -13.33 0.64 -12.67
N TYR A 155 -14.35 0.96 -11.88
CA TYR A 155 -14.96 0.04 -10.92
C TYR A 155 -15.39 -1.31 -11.50
N GLY A 156 -16.11 -1.25 -12.63
CA GLY A 156 -16.63 -2.41 -13.34
C GLY A 156 -15.64 -3.05 -14.31
N ARG A 157 -14.42 -2.53 -14.42
CA ARG A 157 -13.35 -3.08 -15.28
C ARG A 157 -12.32 -3.89 -14.50
N VAL A 158 -12.26 -3.72 -13.18
CA VAL A 158 -11.39 -4.55 -12.34
C VAL A 158 -11.80 -6.02 -12.48
N SER A 159 -10.81 -6.88 -12.70
CA SER A 159 -10.97 -8.31 -12.94
C SER A 159 -11.82 -8.97 -11.86
N GLN A 160 -12.73 -9.87 -12.27
CA GLN A 160 -13.62 -10.57 -11.34
C GLN A 160 -13.16 -12.00 -11.05
N THR A 161 -12.47 -12.65 -11.99
CA THR A 161 -12.03 -14.04 -11.84
C THR A 161 -10.69 -14.28 -12.56
N PRO A 162 -9.56 -14.40 -11.83
CA PRO A 162 -9.46 -14.18 -10.39
C PRO A 162 -9.78 -12.72 -10.03
N ASN A 163 -10.19 -12.48 -8.79
CA ASN A 163 -10.51 -11.11 -8.34
C ASN A 163 -9.25 -10.23 -8.49
N GLY A 164 -9.36 -9.10 -9.19
CA GLY A 164 -8.29 -8.12 -9.40
C GLY A 164 -8.15 -7.11 -8.27
N ARG A 165 -9.06 -7.10 -7.28
CA ARG A 165 -8.97 -6.24 -6.09
C ARG A 165 -8.12 -6.93 -5.02
N LEU A 166 -6.91 -6.42 -4.83
CA LEU A 166 -5.94 -6.93 -3.86
C LEU A 166 -5.71 -5.87 -2.77
N GLU A 167 -6.38 -6.03 -1.63
CA GLU A 167 -6.13 -5.22 -0.45
C GLU A 167 -5.01 -5.84 0.38
N LEU A 168 -3.86 -5.17 0.44
CA LEU A 168 -2.79 -5.52 1.36
C LEU A 168 -3.03 -4.91 2.74
N THR A 169 -3.29 -5.78 3.69
CA THR A 169 -3.38 -5.48 5.13
C THR A 169 -2.10 -5.93 5.84
N GLN A 170 -2.00 -5.79 7.16
CA GLN A 170 -0.85 -6.26 7.92
C GLN A 170 -0.62 -7.77 7.72
N LEU A 171 0.65 -8.18 7.75
CA LEU A 171 1.00 -9.59 7.73
C LEU A 171 0.35 -10.30 8.92
N PRO A 172 -0.25 -11.48 8.72
CA PRO A 172 -0.85 -12.21 9.82
C PRO A 172 0.22 -12.66 10.82
N PHE A 173 -0.17 -12.82 12.08
CA PHE A 173 0.71 -13.30 13.18
C PHE A 173 1.55 -14.53 12.79
N ARG A 174 0.96 -15.45 12.01
CA ARG A 174 1.68 -16.64 11.52
C ARG A 174 2.98 -16.30 10.82
N SER A 175 3.13 -15.14 10.19
CA SER A 175 4.34 -14.74 9.45
C SER A 175 5.52 -14.38 10.35
N ILE A 176 5.28 -14.10 11.64
CA ILE A 176 6.33 -13.63 12.56
C ILE A 176 7.44 -14.65 12.76
N HIS A 177 7.13 -15.95 12.67
CA HIS A 177 8.15 -17.00 12.76
C HIS A 177 9.22 -16.90 11.66
N GLU A 178 8.92 -16.28 10.51
CA GLU A 178 9.89 -16.11 9.42
C GLU A 178 10.89 -14.99 9.73
N PHE A 179 10.45 -13.95 10.44
CA PHE A 179 11.31 -12.82 10.85
C PHE A 179 12.18 -13.17 12.07
N VAL A 180 11.62 -13.94 13.02
CA VAL A 180 12.29 -14.32 14.28
C VAL A 180 12.19 -15.84 14.54
N PRO A 181 12.85 -16.67 13.72
CA PRO A 181 12.71 -18.13 13.77
C PRO A 181 13.22 -18.74 15.07
N THR A 182 14.16 -18.09 15.74
CA THR A 182 14.78 -18.50 17.01
C THR A 182 13.93 -18.19 18.25
N TYR A 183 12.93 -17.30 18.12
CA TYR A 183 12.14 -16.84 19.25
C TYR A 183 11.13 -17.90 19.68
N THR A 184 10.85 -17.94 20.98
CA THR A 184 9.76 -18.75 21.56
C THR A 184 8.38 -18.25 21.10
N PRO A 185 7.33 -19.08 21.18
CA PRO A 185 5.97 -18.64 20.87
C PRO A 185 5.52 -17.39 21.65
N GLU A 186 5.89 -17.30 22.93
CA GLU A 186 5.59 -16.16 23.79
C GLU A 186 6.28 -14.88 23.29
N GLU A 187 7.58 -14.94 23.00
CA GLU A 187 8.31 -13.80 22.45
C GLU A 187 7.75 -13.34 21.10
N ARG A 188 7.28 -14.27 20.25
CA ARG A 188 6.64 -13.92 18.96
C ARG A 188 5.32 -13.17 19.17
N VAL A 189 4.54 -13.54 20.19
CA VAL A 189 3.33 -12.78 20.57
C VAL A 189 3.71 -11.34 20.94
N PHE A 190 4.76 -11.17 21.73
CA PHE A 190 5.24 -9.83 22.07
C PHE A 190 5.81 -9.06 20.88
N VAL A 191 6.53 -9.71 19.96
CA VAL A 191 6.98 -9.08 18.70
C VAL A 191 5.77 -8.55 17.92
N TYR A 192 4.73 -9.36 17.73
CA TYR A 192 3.52 -8.90 17.05
C TYR A 192 2.78 -7.79 17.82
N GLY A 193 2.78 -7.86 19.15
CA GLY A 193 2.19 -6.82 19.98
C GLY A 193 2.90 -5.46 19.88
N VAL A 194 4.23 -5.47 19.74
CA VAL A 194 5.04 -4.24 19.66
C VAL A 194 5.13 -3.70 18.24
N PHE A 195 5.44 -4.56 17.27
CA PHE A 195 5.73 -4.14 15.88
C PHE A 195 4.54 -4.36 14.93
N GLY A 196 3.48 -5.04 15.38
CA GLY A 196 2.35 -5.41 14.52
C GLY A 196 2.75 -6.37 13.41
N GLY A 197 1.94 -6.36 12.34
CA GLY A 197 2.23 -7.11 11.11
C GLY A 197 2.76 -6.24 9.96
N THR A 198 3.18 -5.00 10.21
CA THR A 198 3.66 -4.11 9.13
C THR A 198 5.08 -4.53 8.72
N PRO A 199 5.33 -4.93 7.45
CA PRO A 199 6.65 -5.40 7.01
C PRO A 199 7.79 -4.44 7.34
N ARG A 200 7.60 -3.13 7.12
CA ARG A 200 8.61 -2.09 7.43
C ARG A 200 9.10 -2.12 8.87
N TYR A 201 8.25 -2.48 9.83
CA TYR A 201 8.61 -2.52 11.25
C TYR A 201 9.26 -3.87 11.64
N LEU A 202 8.97 -4.92 10.88
CA LEU A 202 9.49 -6.27 11.11
C LEU A 202 10.85 -6.51 10.43
N SER A 203 11.08 -5.95 9.24
CA SER A 203 12.32 -6.13 8.47
C SER A 203 13.61 -5.76 9.23
N PRO A 204 13.66 -4.72 10.09
CA PRO A 204 14.85 -4.37 10.85
C PRO A 204 15.15 -5.27 12.06
N LEU A 205 14.28 -6.23 12.39
CA LEU A 205 14.48 -7.14 13.52
C LEU A 205 15.71 -8.02 13.29
N ALA A 206 16.55 -8.12 14.32
CA ALA A 206 17.70 -9.01 14.33
C ALA A 206 17.31 -10.30 15.09
N PRO A 207 17.12 -11.46 14.42
CA PRO A 207 16.68 -12.69 15.08
C PRO A 207 17.73 -13.28 16.04
N SER A 208 18.98 -12.85 15.94
CA SER A 208 20.06 -13.21 16.87
C SER A 208 20.04 -12.43 18.18
N GLN A 209 19.31 -11.31 18.23
CA GLN A 209 19.16 -10.47 19.43
C GLN A 209 17.90 -10.89 20.19
N SER A 210 17.88 -10.64 21.49
CA SER A 210 16.65 -10.75 22.30
C SER A 210 15.62 -9.70 21.89
N LEU A 211 14.36 -9.91 22.28
CA LEU A 211 13.29 -8.94 22.04
C LEU A 211 13.64 -7.57 22.66
N GLY A 212 14.15 -7.55 23.89
CA GLY A 212 14.52 -6.32 24.59
C GLY A 212 15.59 -5.52 23.84
N GLU A 213 16.63 -6.20 23.33
CA GLU A 213 17.66 -5.56 22.52
C GLU A 213 17.12 -4.99 21.21
N ASN A 214 16.21 -5.71 20.53
CA ASN A 214 15.55 -5.20 19.33
C ASN A 214 14.68 -3.97 19.64
N ILE A 215 13.89 -3.98 20.72
CA ILE A 215 13.07 -2.84 21.14
C ILE A 215 13.97 -1.63 21.43
N THR A 216 15.00 -1.81 22.25
CA THR A 216 15.90 -0.71 22.60
C THR A 216 16.56 -0.11 21.37
N ARG A 217 17.12 -0.94 20.49
CA ARG A 217 17.82 -0.50 19.28
C ARG A 217 16.91 0.14 18.24
N LEU A 218 15.67 -0.34 18.09
CA LEU A 218 14.79 0.10 17.02
C LEU A 218 13.92 1.29 17.41
N LEU A 219 13.42 1.31 18.65
CA LEU A 219 12.40 2.26 19.13
C LEU A 219 12.92 3.24 20.17
N CYS A 220 13.85 2.83 21.05
CA CYS A 220 14.29 3.68 22.17
C CYS A 220 15.58 4.45 21.89
N ASP A 221 16.42 3.94 21.00
CA ASP A 221 17.62 4.60 20.55
C ASP A 221 17.23 5.81 19.66
N PRO A 222 17.70 7.04 19.95
CA PRO A 222 17.44 8.20 19.11
C PRO A 222 17.92 8.05 17.66
N ASP A 223 18.94 7.21 17.43
CA ASP A 223 19.43 6.88 16.09
C ASP A 223 18.73 5.63 15.51
N GLY A 224 17.75 5.08 16.24
CA GLY A 224 16.97 3.91 15.88
C GLY A 224 16.03 4.17 14.70
N PRO A 225 15.93 3.26 13.73
CA PRO A 225 15.19 3.50 12.48
C PRO A 225 13.67 3.63 12.66
N LEU A 226 13.12 3.28 13.83
CA LEU A 226 11.69 3.39 14.14
C LEU A 226 11.42 4.39 15.28
N HIS A 227 12.43 5.12 15.76
CA HIS A 227 12.29 6.06 16.88
C HIS A 227 11.26 7.15 16.56
N ASP A 228 11.41 7.83 15.43
CA ASP A 228 10.53 8.93 15.00
C ASP A 228 9.34 8.47 14.15
N GLU A 229 9.20 7.16 13.92
CA GLU A 229 8.17 6.60 13.04
C GLU A 229 6.74 6.88 13.54
N PRO A 230 6.40 6.76 14.83
CA PRO A 230 5.06 7.08 15.31
C PRO A 230 4.66 8.53 15.00
N GLU A 231 5.57 9.48 15.22
CA GLU A 231 5.33 10.89 14.92
C GLU A 231 5.20 11.13 13.41
N THR A 232 6.11 10.56 12.63
CA THR A 232 6.12 10.67 11.17
C THR A 232 4.79 10.17 10.58
N VAL A 233 4.30 9.01 11.02
CA VAL A 233 3.03 8.45 10.55
C VAL A 233 1.84 9.34 10.93
N LEU A 234 1.79 9.87 12.17
CA LEU A 234 0.70 10.75 12.58
C LEU A 234 0.68 12.04 11.75
N GLN A 235 1.84 12.65 11.51
CA GLN A 235 1.96 13.86 10.70
C GLN A 235 1.57 13.65 9.23
N MET A 236 1.80 12.45 8.68
CA MET A 236 1.45 12.12 7.29
C MET A 236 -0.03 11.82 7.09
N GLU A 237 -0.71 11.30 8.11
CA GLU A 237 -2.07 10.74 7.97
C GLU A 237 -3.15 11.64 8.61
N LEU A 238 -2.78 12.59 9.47
CA LEU A 238 -3.72 13.39 10.26
C LEU A 238 -3.46 14.89 10.09
N THR A 239 -4.53 15.65 9.93
CA THR A 239 -4.47 17.12 9.89
C THR A 239 -4.30 17.72 11.29
N GLU A 240 -4.88 17.10 12.32
CA GLU A 240 -4.90 17.61 13.71
C GLU A 240 -3.93 16.85 14.63
N VAL A 241 -2.68 16.78 14.22
CA VAL A 241 -1.64 15.95 14.83
C VAL A 241 -1.55 16.15 16.36
N ASN A 242 -1.56 17.40 16.83
CA ASN A 242 -1.45 17.72 18.27
C ASN A 242 -2.59 17.11 19.09
N THR A 243 -3.83 17.15 18.59
CA THR A 243 -5.00 16.60 19.28
C THR A 243 -4.85 15.08 19.45
N TYR A 244 -4.39 14.40 18.41
CA TYR A 244 -4.16 12.96 18.46
C TYR A 244 -2.96 12.57 19.33
N PHE A 245 -1.91 13.39 19.36
CA PHE A 245 -0.82 13.19 20.33
C PHE A 245 -1.32 13.29 21.78
N SER A 246 -2.12 14.31 22.10
CA SER A 246 -2.70 14.44 23.43
C SER A 246 -3.59 13.25 23.81
N ILE A 247 -4.32 12.67 22.84
CA ILE A 247 -5.08 11.42 23.04
C ILE A 247 -4.15 10.26 23.38
N LEU A 248 -3.08 10.08 22.62
CA LEU A 248 -2.12 8.99 22.84
C LEU A 248 -1.38 9.15 24.18
N GLU A 249 -0.97 10.36 24.54
CA GLU A 249 -0.35 10.68 25.83
C GLU A 249 -1.31 10.40 27.00
N SER A 250 -2.58 10.77 26.85
CA SER A 250 -3.64 10.48 27.82
C SER A 250 -3.82 8.97 28.02
N MET A 251 -3.85 8.19 26.94
CA MET A 251 -3.92 6.72 27.00
C MET A 251 -2.67 6.11 27.65
N ALA A 252 -1.47 6.59 27.28
CA ALA A 252 -0.21 6.15 27.85
C ALA A 252 -0.10 6.44 29.36
N SER A 253 -0.75 7.52 29.82
CA SER A 253 -0.87 7.88 31.24
C SER A 253 -1.85 7.00 32.02
N GLY A 254 -2.50 6.04 31.36
CA GLY A 254 -3.37 5.04 31.99
C GLY A 254 -4.86 5.34 31.94
N ASN A 255 -5.29 6.36 31.20
CA ASN A 255 -6.70 6.65 30.94
C ASN A 255 -7.28 5.62 29.98
N ARG A 256 -8.41 5.00 30.35
CA ARG A 256 -8.95 3.84 29.62
C ARG A 256 -10.38 4.04 29.13
N SER A 257 -11.15 4.93 29.74
CA SER A 257 -12.48 5.28 29.25
C SER A 257 -12.43 6.48 28.29
N ARG A 258 -13.40 6.57 27.38
CA ARG A 258 -13.50 7.71 26.44
C ARG A 258 -13.50 9.07 27.15
N ASN A 259 -14.19 9.18 28.29
CA ASN A 259 -14.25 10.41 29.07
C ASN A 259 -12.90 10.73 29.74
N GLU A 260 -12.22 9.75 30.33
CA GLU A 260 -10.88 9.94 30.90
C GLU A 260 -9.88 10.36 29.82
N ILE A 261 -9.92 9.69 28.66
CA ILE A 261 -9.02 9.99 27.54
C ILE A 261 -9.25 11.41 27.05
N ALA A 262 -10.50 11.79 26.79
CA ALA A 262 -10.88 13.13 26.32
C ALA A 262 -10.49 14.22 27.32
N GLN A 263 -10.76 14.00 28.61
CA GLN A 263 -10.40 14.95 29.66
C GLN A 263 -8.89 15.10 29.78
N GLY A 264 -8.15 13.98 29.77
CA GLY A 264 -6.69 14.00 29.80
C GLY A 264 -6.06 14.63 28.55
N ALA A 265 -6.73 14.53 27.39
CA ALA A 265 -6.30 15.14 26.14
C ALA A 265 -6.77 16.60 25.96
N GLY A 266 -7.55 17.16 26.89
CA GLY A 266 -8.09 18.51 26.80
C GLY A 266 -9.16 18.72 25.71
N ILE A 267 -9.86 17.66 25.32
CA ILE A 267 -10.89 17.70 24.26
C ILE A 267 -12.25 18.05 24.87
N GLU A 268 -12.94 19.03 24.29
CA GLU A 268 -14.30 19.37 24.69
C GLU A 268 -15.26 18.19 24.48
N SER A 269 -16.17 17.99 25.44
CA SER A 269 -17.11 16.85 25.44
C SER A 269 -17.96 16.73 24.17
N THR A 270 -18.20 17.84 23.47
CA THR A 270 -18.95 17.91 22.20
C THR A 270 -18.23 17.28 21.01
N ASN A 271 -16.90 17.22 21.03
CA ASN A 271 -16.09 16.69 19.91
C ASN A 271 -15.56 15.28 20.17
N THR A 272 -15.85 14.71 21.33
CA THR A 272 -15.35 13.37 21.72
C THR A 272 -15.77 12.26 20.77
N SER A 273 -16.95 12.35 20.14
CA SER A 273 -17.40 11.35 19.16
C SER A 273 -16.60 11.38 17.84
N TYR A 274 -16.09 12.55 17.45
CA TYR A 274 -15.31 12.74 16.22
C TYR A 274 -13.90 12.14 16.33
N TYR A 275 -13.23 12.34 17.47
CA TYR A 275 -11.89 11.79 17.72
C TYR A 275 -11.89 10.38 18.33
N ALA A 276 -13.07 9.80 18.59
CA ALA A 276 -13.21 8.46 19.16
C ALA A 276 -13.69 7.37 18.16
N PRO A 277 -13.08 7.19 16.97
CA PRO A 277 -13.14 5.88 16.32
C PRO A 277 -12.27 4.84 17.05
N LEU A 278 -11.41 5.26 17.98
CA LEU A 278 -10.75 4.37 18.93
C LEU A 278 -11.79 3.86 19.95
N ASN A 279 -12.37 2.69 19.68
CA ASN A 279 -12.93 1.88 20.75
C ASN A 279 -11.80 1.57 21.74
N ALA A 280 -11.69 2.37 22.80
CA ALA A 280 -10.75 2.13 23.89
C ALA A 280 -10.90 0.71 24.47
N ASP A 281 -12.10 0.12 24.36
CA ASP A 281 -12.39 -1.27 24.72
C ASP A 281 -11.66 -2.32 23.83
N ALA A 282 -11.29 -1.97 22.59
CA ALA A 282 -10.59 -2.87 21.67
C ALA A 282 -9.07 -2.82 21.82
N VAL A 283 -8.51 -1.70 22.31
CA VAL A 283 -7.05 -1.50 22.49
C VAL A 283 -6.61 -1.86 23.90
N CYS A 284 -7.46 -1.63 24.90
CA CYS A 284 -7.22 -2.01 26.29
C CYS A 284 -8.13 -3.18 26.67
N GLY A 285 -7.81 -4.36 26.15
CA GLY A 285 -8.56 -5.59 26.44
C GLY A 285 -8.87 -5.72 27.94
N SER A 286 -10.14 -5.84 28.26
CA SER A 286 -10.64 -6.11 29.59
C SER A 286 -10.28 -7.54 30.00
N TYR A 287 -9.05 -7.74 30.47
CA TYR A 287 -8.71 -8.90 31.30
C TYR A 287 -8.99 -8.53 32.76
N ARG A 288 -10.18 -8.92 33.21
CA ARG A 288 -10.45 -9.23 34.62
C ARG A 288 -10.53 -10.75 34.77
#